data_AF-A0A420XUX9-F1
#
_entry.id   AF-A0A420XUX9-F1
#
_cell.length_a   1.000
_cell.length_b   1.000
_cell.length_c   1.000
_cell.angle_alpha   90.00
_cell.angle_beta   90.00
_cell.angle_gamma   90.00
#
_symmetry.space_group_name_H-M   'P 1'
#
loop_
_entity.id
_entity.type
_entity.pdbx_description
1 polymer ?
#
loop_
_entity_poly.entity_id
_entity_poly.type
_entity_poly.pdbx_seq_one_letter_code
_entity_poly.pdbx_strand_id
1 'polypeptide(L)'
;MSQDPDERQRLLDEPGSGDDLPIAVSAYQAQKCAAIIEAALHGQIGYDAPAQTALQFLRHAASEAALGLGRIHPTSSSLWTSLREVPWPPPGGPRPQPDVSE
;
A
#
# COMPACT_ATOMS: atom_id res chain seq x y z
N MET A 1 -27.32 1.12 16.83
CA MET A 1 -26.30 2.15 16.60
C MET A 1 -26.33 2.46 15.12
N SER A 2 -26.88 3.61 14.73
CA SER A 2 -26.87 4.02 13.32
C SER A 2 -25.46 4.50 13.02
N GLN A 3 -24.73 3.80 12.14
CA GLN A 3 -23.43 4.28 11.66
C GLN A 3 -23.70 5.30 10.55
N ASP A 4 -23.76 6.58 10.93
CA ASP A 4 -23.75 7.68 9.95
C ASP A 4 -22.42 7.59 9.17
N PRO A 5 -22.47 7.40 7.84
CA PRO A 5 -21.26 7.33 7.00
C PRO A 5 -20.38 8.58 7.13
N ASP A 6 -20.97 9.75 7.35
CA ASP A 6 -20.26 11.02 7.43
C ASP A 6 -19.51 11.16 8.76
N GLU A 7 -20.06 10.62 9.85
CA GLU A 7 -19.39 10.54 11.14
C GLU A 7 -18.19 9.57 11.08
N ARG A 8 -18.33 8.46 10.35
CA ARG A 8 -17.24 7.52 10.11
C ARG A 8 -16.13 8.13 9.26
N GLN A 9 -16.45 8.94 8.25
CA GLN A 9 -15.46 9.61 7.41
C GLN A 9 -14.68 10.66 8.20
N ARG A 10 -15.34 11.47 9.03
CA ARG A 10 -14.67 12.46 9.90
C ARG A 10 -13.67 11.83 10.87
N LEU A 11 -13.99 10.66 11.41
CA LEU A 11 -13.07 9.91 12.29
C LEU A 11 -11.85 9.35 11.55
N LEU A 12 -11.88 9.23 10.23
CA LEU A 12 -10.73 8.84 9.41
C LEU A 12 -9.91 10.04 8.92
N ASP A 13 -10.51 11.23 8.90
CA ASP A 13 -9.87 12.45 8.40
C ASP A 13 -8.98 13.14 9.46
N GLU A 14 -9.12 12.77 10.74
CA GLU A 14 -8.27 13.25 11.84
C GLU A 14 -7.23 12.19 12.25
N PRO A 15 -5.94 12.56 12.41
CA PRO A 15 -4.93 11.64 12.92
C PRO A 15 -5.31 11.09 14.30
N GLY A 16 -5.38 9.78 14.41
CA GLY A 16 -5.62 9.08 15.66
C GLY A 16 -4.39 9.07 16.58
N SER A 17 -4.62 8.68 17.84
CA SER A 17 -3.55 8.47 18.81
C SER A 17 -2.56 7.40 18.31
N GLY A 18 -1.41 7.84 17.81
CA GLY A 18 -0.35 6.96 17.27
C GLY A 18 -0.09 7.10 15.77
N ASP A 19 -0.88 7.90 15.04
CA ASP A 19 -0.69 8.08 13.59
C ASP A 19 0.57 8.90 13.26
N ASP A 20 1.04 9.74 14.18
CA ASP A 20 2.31 10.48 14.06
C ASP A 20 3.55 9.62 14.39
N LEU A 21 3.37 8.35 14.79
CA LEU A 21 4.50 7.49 15.09
C LEU A 21 5.24 7.13 13.80
N PRO A 22 6.57 7.35 13.76
CA PRO A 22 7.34 7.08 12.55
C PRO A 22 7.35 5.59 12.23
N ILE A 23 7.05 5.25 10.98
CA ILE A 23 7.21 3.89 10.47
C ILE A 23 8.66 3.67 10.00
N ALA A 24 9.24 2.54 10.35
CA ALA A 24 10.58 2.17 9.89
C ALA A 24 10.50 1.42 8.55
N VAL A 25 10.52 2.15 7.44
CA VAL A 25 10.70 1.59 6.09
C VAL A 25 12.01 2.09 5.49
N SER A 26 12.78 1.19 4.90
CA SER A 26 13.99 1.56 4.15
C SER A 26 13.63 2.26 2.85
N ALA A 27 14.56 3.07 2.32
CA ALA A 27 14.42 3.69 1.01
C ALA A 27 14.12 2.65 -0.10
N TYR A 28 14.78 1.48 -0.04
CA TYR A 28 14.56 0.39 -0.99
C TYR A 28 13.13 -0.19 -0.90
N GLN A 29 12.60 -0.38 0.31
CA GLN A 29 11.22 -0.84 0.51
C GLN A 29 10.22 0.17 -0.05
N ALA A 30 10.42 1.46 0.26
CA ALA A 30 9.55 2.53 -0.22
C ALA A 30 9.54 2.61 -1.75
N GLN A 31 10.72 2.64 -2.39
CA GLN A 31 10.85 2.68 -3.85
C GLN A 31 10.22 1.47 -4.53
N LYS A 32 10.44 0.27 -3.98
CA LYS A 32 9.90 -0.97 -4.56
C LYS A 32 8.37 -1.01 -4.47
N CYS A 33 7.81 -0.61 -3.33
CA CYS A 33 6.35 -0.54 -3.17
C CYS A 33 5.74 0.49 -4.12
N ALA A 34 6.35 1.68 -4.23
CA ALA A 34 5.88 2.73 -5.13
C ALA A 34 5.85 2.26 -6.59
N ALA A 35 6.93 1.65 -7.07
CA ALA A 35 7.01 1.14 -8.43
C ALA A 35 5.94 0.07 -8.72
N ILE A 36 5.75 -0.89 -7.79
CA ILE A 36 4.75 -1.95 -7.94
C ILE A 36 3.33 -1.37 -8.00
N ILE A 37 3.00 -0.41 -7.13
CA ILE A 37 1.69 0.23 -7.10
C ILE A 37 1.45 1.03 -8.38
N GLU A 38 2.46 1.81 -8.81
CA GLU A 38 2.39 2.58 -10.06
C GLU A 38 2.18 1.67 -11.28
N ALA A 39 2.88 0.55 -11.36
CA ALA A 39 2.72 -0.43 -12.43
C ALA A 39 1.28 -0.98 -12.50
N ALA A 40 0.67 -1.28 -11.35
CA ALA A 40 -0.73 -1.70 -11.29
C ALA A 40 -1.69 -0.58 -11.71
N LEU A 41 -1.47 0.66 -11.26
CA LEU A 41 -2.28 1.83 -11.67
C LEU A 41 -2.19 2.09 -13.18
N HIS A 42 -1.04 1.80 -13.79
CA HIS A 42 -0.82 1.90 -15.23
C HIS A 42 -1.34 0.68 -16.02
N GLY A 43 -1.95 -0.31 -15.35
CA GLY A 43 -2.54 -1.48 -15.99
C GLY A 43 -1.50 -2.48 -16.53
N GLN A 44 -0.29 -2.49 -15.96
CA GLN A 44 0.73 -3.48 -16.28
C GLN A 44 0.31 -4.86 -15.74
N ILE A 45 0.27 -5.85 -16.63
CA ILE A 45 -0.20 -7.20 -16.31
C ILE A 45 0.73 -7.85 -15.28
N GLY A 46 0.13 -8.49 -14.27
CA GLY A 46 0.86 -9.22 -13.23
C GLY A 46 1.22 -8.41 -11.99
N TYR A 47 0.94 -7.10 -11.97
CA TYR A 47 1.23 -6.23 -10.82
C TYR A 47 0.05 -5.99 -9.87
N ASP A 48 -1.18 -6.40 -10.22
CA ASP A 48 -2.36 -6.20 -9.36
C ASP A 48 -2.21 -6.87 -7.98
N ALA A 49 -1.87 -8.16 -7.95
CA ALA A 49 -1.69 -8.90 -6.71
C ALA A 49 -0.45 -8.44 -5.90
N PRO A 50 0.72 -8.20 -6.54
CA PRO A 50 1.84 -7.53 -5.89
C PRO A 50 1.50 -6.16 -5.30
N ALA A 51 0.69 -5.33 -5.98
CA ALA A 51 0.27 -4.03 -5.48
C ALA A 51 -0.61 -4.15 -4.24
N GLN A 52 -1.54 -5.11 -4.20
CA GLN A 52 -2.29 -5.40 -2.99
C GLN A 52 -1.37 -5.83 -1.82
N THR A 53 -0.35 -6.63 -2.12
CA THR A 53 0.65 -7.05 -1.13
C THR A 53 1.48 -5.86 -0.62
N ALA A 54 1.87 -4.93 -1.50
CA ALA A 54 2.57 -3.70 -1.15
C ALA A 54 1.71 -2.79 -0.24
N LEU A 55 0.42 -2.66 -0.54
CA LEU A 55 -0.53 -1.93 0.31
C LEU A 55 -0.68 -2.58 1.68
N GLN A 56 -0.79 -3.91 1.75
CA GLN A 56 -0.84 -4.64 3.02
C GLN A 56 0.46 -4.47 3.82
N PHE A 57 1.62 -4.53 3.16
CA PHE A 57 2.91 -4.32 3.81
C PHE A 57 2.96 -2.96 4.51
N LEU A 58 2.60 -1.88 3.82
CA LEU A 58 2.60 -0.52 4.38
C LEU A 58 1.62 -0.38 5.55
N ARG A 59 0.41 -0.93 5.41
CA ARG A 59 -0.60 -0.93 6.49
C ARG A 59 -0.11 -1.68 7.73
N HIS A 60 0.50 -2.85 7.54
CA HIS A 60 0.98 -3.65 8.65
C HIS A 60 2.21 -3.02 9.30
N ALA A 61 3.11 -2.42 8.53
CA ALA A 61 4.24 -1.66 9.07
C ALA A 61 3.77 -0.48 9.94
N ALA A 62 2.73 0.24 9.50
CA ALA A 62 2.13 1.31 10.28
C ALA A 62 1.47 0.79 11.57
N SER A 63 0.66 -0.25 11.48
CA SER A 63 0.01 -0.84 12.66
C SER A 63 1.01 -1.44 13.66
N GLU A 64 2.09 -2.06 13.18
CA GLU A 64 3.16 -2.59 14.02
C GLU A 64 3.91 -1.47 14.76
N ALA A 65 4.15 -0.33 14.09
CA ALA A 65 4.77 0.86 14.70
C ALA A 65 3.84 1.50 15.75
N ALA A 66 2.54 1.62 15.45
CA ALA A 66 1.58 2.27 16.33
C ALA A 66 1.25 1.45 17.58
N LEU A 67 1.10 0.13 17.42
CA LEU A 67 0.67 -0.76 18.51
C LEU A 67 1.84 -1.43 19.23
N GLY A 68 3.07 -1.36 18.69
CA GLY A 68 4.25 -2.04 19.24
C GLY A 68 4.14 -3.57 19.25
N LEU A 69 3.18 -4.13 18.50
CA LEU A 69 2.84 -5.54 18.52
C LEU A 69 3.05 -6.13 17.12
N GLY A 70 4.11 -6.91 16.94
CA GLY A 70 4.28 -7.86 15.82
C GLY A 70 3.29 -9.03 15.86
N ARG A 71 2.04 -8.78 16.29
CA ARG A 71 0.96 -9.76 16.45
C ARG A 71 -0.02 -9.78 15.28
N ILE A 72 0.20 -8.93 14.28
CA ILE A 72 -0.64 -8.89 13.08
C ILE A 72 -0.08 -9.94 12.13
N HIS A 73 -0.93 -10.91 11.76
CA HIS A 73 -0.60 -11.92 10.76
C HIS A 73 -1.38 -11.66 9.48
N PRO A 74 -0.73 -11.66 8.29
CA PRO A 74 0.73 -11.77 8.08
C PRO A 74 1.50 -10.57 8.68
N THR A 75 2.78 -10.72 9.02
CA THR A 75 3.58 -9.58 9.54
C THR A 75 4.07 -8.71 8.39
N SER A 76 4.46 -7.46 8.67
CA SER A 76 5.10 -6.60 7.67
C SER A 76 6.34 -7.29 7.07
N SER A 77 7.12 -7.99 7.89
CA SER A 77 8.30 -8.76 7.47
C SER A 77 7.95 -9.91 6.51
N SER A 78 6.87 -10.66 6.75
CA SER A 78 6.49 -11.75 5.84
C SER A 78 5.97 -11.22 4.50
N LEU A 79 5.19 -10.14 4.53
CA LEU A 79 4.72 -9.47 3.31
C LEU A 79 5.90 -8.91 2.50
N TRP A 80 6.88 -8.32 3.18
CA TRP A 80 8.10 -7.86 2.54
C TRP A 80 8.89 -8.99 1.89
N THR A 81 8.95 -10.16 2.51
CA THR A 81 9.60 -11.34 1.92
C THR A 81 8.95 -11.71 0.58
N SER A 82 7.62 -11.68 0.49
CA SER A 82 6.92 -11.89 -0.79
C SER A 82 7.25 -10.80 -1.82
N LEU A 83 7.27 -9.53 -1.41
CA LEU A 83 7.57 -8.40 -2.30
C LEU A 83 9.03 -8.39 -2.78
N ARG A 84 9.95 -8.91 -1.99
CA ARG A 84 11.37 -8.99 -2.36
C ARG A 84 11.57 -9.81 -3.64
N GLU A 85 10.82 -10.89 -3.80
CA GLU A 85 10.90 -11.79 -4.96
C GLU A 85 10.16 -11.27 -6.20
N VAL A 86 9.29 -10.26 -6.05
CA VAL A 86 8.61 -9.64 -7.19
C VAL A 86 9.64 -8.91 -8.07
N PRO A 87 9.66 -9.11 -9.39
CA PRO A 87 10.55 -8.37 -10.28
C PRO A 87 10.23 -6.87 -10.26
N TRP A 88 11.22 -6.05 -10.60
CA TRP A 88 10.97 -4.63 -10.81
C TRP A 88 10.07 -4.44 -12.03
N PRO A 89 9.06 -3.56 -11.95
CA PRO A 89 8.28 -3.16 -13.12
C PRO A 89 9.17 -2.69 -14.27
N PRO A 90 8.89 -3.10 -15.51
CA PRO A 90 9.58 -2.56 -16.66
C PRO A 90 9.34 -1.05 -16.78
N PRO A 91 10.34 -0.28 -17.24
CA PRO A 91 10.14 1.12 -17.54
C PRO A 91 9.10 1.25 -18.67
N GLY A 92 7.96 1.87 -18.38
CA GLY A 92 6.86 2.00 -19.33
C GLY A 92 5.69 2.75 -18.70
N GLY A 93 5.33 3.88 -19.32
CA GLY A 93 4.27 4.76 -18.85
C GLY A 93 2.86 4.15 -18.94
N PRO A 94 1.83 4.93 -18.55
CA PRO A 94 0.44 4.48 -18.53
C PRO A 94 0.00 3.82 -19.84
N ARG A 95 -0.90 2.83 -19.72
CA ARG A 95 -1.59 2.24 -20.87
C ARG A 95 -2.20 3.38 -21.73
N PRO A 96 -2.04 3.36 -23.07
CA PRO A 96 -2.72 4.31 -23.95
C PRO A 96 -4.23 4.32 -23.66
N GLN A 97 -4.81 5.49 -23.45
CA GLN A 97 -6.27 5.59 -23.33
C GLN A 97 -6.90 5.37 -24.71
N PRO A 98 -8.07 4.70 -24.79
CA PRO A 98 -8.80 4.62 -26.05
C PRO A 98 -9.18 6.04 -26.50
N ASP A 99 -8.98 6.34 -27.79
CA ASP A 99 -9.44 7.60 -28.38
C ASP A 99 -10.94 7.73 -28.13
N VAL A 100 -11.33 8.76 -27.37
CA VAL A 100 -12.73 9.16 -27.26
C VAL A 100 -13.10 9.74 -28.62
N SER A 101 -13.67 8.91 -29.50
CA SER A 101 -14.31 9.42 -30.71
C SER A 101 -15.60 10.12 -30.29
N GLU A 102 -15.63 11.46 -30.40
CA GLU A 102 -16.85 12.28 -30.35
C GLU A 102 -17.79 11.97 -31.54
#